data_AF-A0A6A6NA09-F1
#
_entry.id   AF-A0A6A6NA09-F1
#
_cell.length_a   1.000
_cell.length_b   1.000
_cell.length_c   1.000
_cell.angle_alpha   90.00
_cell.angle_beta   90.00
_cell.angle_gamma   90.00
#
_symmetry.space_group_name_H-M   'P 1'
#
loop_
_entity.id
_entity.type
_entity.pdbx_description
1 polymer ?
#
loop_
_entity_poly.entity_id
_entity_poly.type
_entity_poly.pdbx_seq_one_letter_code
_entity_poly.pdbx_strand_id
1 'polypeptide(L)'
;MTKVYGTGAYDFKRHHVAEYPVEVQTQLGDKPVESKLSSTQLNSITLSEIQRDRLTKIAAAHWLKTGTESKEKNEFDPELVKQIYETELKVKGGTKPVPLQRVMILEVSQYLENYLWPNFDPETATFEHVMSMILMINEKFRENVAAWLCFYDRKDVFKGFLERVLRLKESLEDEIVSETVLKLGSLQSWYSLSYGRFQMELCLNTDLIKKWKRMIKREAKEAMKRGELFDLSTSLEVKFLRNLIEEFLDVKFNLKLYLRPLVADVAVVAKCHLNDEVLQSHYDRFQAFQLLVFKKIPKLRELALSNIGAIHKRADLSKKLSVLSPEELKDLVCCKLKLVSDNDPWSKRVDFLIEVMVSFFEKQQSQKEAINALPLYPNEQIMWDESVVPSINYSGEGCLALPKLNLQFLTLHDYLLRNFNLFRLESTYEIREDIQEAVPHLLAYINNEAETAFRGWSRMAVPIKEFKITEVKQPNIGEVKPSSVTAEVTFSISSYKAQIRSEWNALKEHDVLFLLSIRPSFEPLSAEEAGKATVPQRLGLQYVRGCEIIEIRDEEEHS
;
A
#
# COMPACT_ATOMS: atom_id res chain seq x y z
N MET A 1 44.23 16.28 30.56
CA MET A 1 44.22 14.82 30.34
C MET A 1 43.18 14.29 31.31
N THR A 2 42.09 13.65 30.89
CA THR A 2 42.04 12.43 30.07
C THR A 2 40.72 12.38 29.30
N LYS A 3 40.77 12.09 28.00
CA LYS A 3 39.61 11.72 27.17
C LYS A 3 39.26 10.26 27.48
N VAL A 4 37.97 9.94 27.60
CA VAL A 4 37.50 8.56 27.57
C VAL A 4 36.60 8.40 26.35
N TYR A 5 37.08 7.62 25.39
CA TYR A 5 36.30 7.02 24.32
C TYR A 5 35.69 5.73 24.87
N GLY A 6 34.36 5.60 24.80
CA GLY A 6 33.65 4.37 25.12
C GLY A 6 33.07 3.76 23.86
N THR A 7 33.80 2.83 23.25
CA THR A 7 33.24 1.84 22.32
C THR A 7 32.56 0.75 23.14
N GLY A 8 31.26 0.88 23.36
CA GLY A 8 30.43 -0.19 23.93
C GLY A 8 29.74 -0.96 22.81
N ALA A 9 30.01 -2.26 22.70
CA ALA A 9 29.15 -3.15 21.95
C ALA A 9 27.80 -3.22 22.70
N TYR A 10 26.77 -2.59 22.13
CA TYR A 10 25.42 -2.71 22.67
C TYR A 10 24.89 -4.10 22.31
N ASP A 11 24.79 -4.93 23.33
CA ASP A 11 24.07 -6.19 23.28
C ASP A 11 22.58 -5.84 23.20
N PHE A 12 21.95 -6.09 22.05
CA PHE A 12 20.51 -5.99 21.90
C PHE A 12 19.86 -7.06 22.79
N LYS A 13 19.70 -6.76 24.08
CA LYS A 13 18.82 -7.52 24.95
C LYS A 13 17.43 -7.40 24.35
N ARG A 14 17.01 -8.51 23.75
CA ARG A 14 15.65 -8.84 23.27
C ARG A 14 14.63 -8.08 24.13
N HIS A 15 14.02 -7.06 23.57
CA HIS A 15 12.73 -6.61 24.10
C HIS A 15 11.77 -7.76 23.86
N HIS A 16 11.03 -8.10 24.90
CA HIS A 16 10.15 -9.25 24.97
C HIS A 16 9.14 -9.21 23.81
N VAL A 17 9.50 -9.86 22.70
CA VAL A 17 8.55 -10.59 21.88
C VAL A 17 7.86 -11.53 22.85
N ALA A 18 6.54 -11.41 23.00
CA ALA A 18 5.75 -12.40 23.70
C ALA A 18 5.88 -13.73 22.94
N GLU A 19 6.91 -14.50 23.27
CA GLU A 19 6.97 -15.93 22.99
C GLU A 19 5.84 -16.55 23.81
N TYR A 20 4.71 -16.83 23.18
CA TYR A 20 3.65 -17.62 23.80
C TYR A 20 4.11 -19.08 23.87
N PRO A 21 4.15 -19.72 25.06
CA PRO A 21 4.27 -21.15 25.15
C PRO A 21 3.00 -21.78 24.58
N VAL A 22 3.15 -22.67 23.59
CA VAL A 22 2.08 -23.57 23.16
C VAL A 22 1.91 -24.62 24.26
N GLU A 23 1.07 -24.33 25.26
CA GLU A 23 0.64 -25.34 26.22
C GLU A 23 -0.40 -26.25 25.56
N VAL A 24 0.01 -27.49 25.29
CA VAL A 24 -0.91 -28.59 24.95
C VAL A 24 -1.68 -28.94 26.23
N GLN A 25 -2.92 -28.45 26.37
CA GLN A 25 -3.81 -28.87 27.45
C GLN A 25 -4.83 -29.91 26.98
N THR A 26 -4.66 -31.10 27.50
CA THR A 26 -5.55 -32.26 27.46
C THR A 26 -6.72 -32.05 28.43
N GLN A 27 -7.94 -32.01 27.89
CA GLN A 27 -9.22 -32.47 28.48
C GLN A 27 -9.89 -31.80 29.73
N LEU A 28 -11.17 -31.44 29.48
CA LEU A 28 -12.42 -31.59 30.26
C LEU A 28 -12.74 -30.68 31.48
N GLY A 29 -13.87 -29.94 31.36
CA GLY A 29 -14.67 -29.45 32.49
C GLY A 29 -15.68 -28.33 32.14
N ASP A 30 -16.98 -28.67 32.05
CA ASP A 30 -18.13 -27.77 31.83
C ASP A 30 -18.36 -26.71 32.94
N LYS A 31 -18.65 -25.45 32.55
CA LYS A 31 -19.86 -24.65 32.94
C LYS A 31 -19.82 -23.18 32.43
N PRO A 32 -20.98 -22.54 32.19
CA PRO A 32 -21.09 -21.33 31.37
C PRO A 32 -21.04 -20.02 32.19
N VAL A 33 -20.47 -18.96 31.60
CA VAL A 33 -20.59 -17.58 32.09
C VAL A 33 -21.25 -16.74 30.99
N GLU A 34 -22.46 -16.28 31.26
CA GLU A 34 -23.19 -15.32 30.44
C GLU A 34 -22.47 -13.96 30.44
N SER A 35 -22.12 -13.47 29.25
CA SER A 35 -21.74 -12.06 29.05
C SER A 35 -22.57 -11.47 27.90
N LYS A 36 -23.07 -10.26 28.16
CA LYS A 36 -24.11 -9.56 27.42
C LYS A 36 -23.66 -9.18 26.01
N LEU A 37 -24.58 -9.39 25.05
CA LEU A 37 -24.45 -8.99 23.65
C LEU A 37 -24.27 -7.47 23.51
N SER A 38 -23.09 -7.04 23.07
CA SER A 38 -22.89 -5.77 22.36
C SER A 38 -22.90 -6.04 20.86
N SER A 39 -23.92 -5.51 20.19
CA SER A 39 -24.25 -5.71 18.79
C SER A 39 -23.28 -5.01 17.84
N THR A 40 -22.17 -5.66 17.45
CA THR A 40 -21.49 -5.44 16.15
C THR A 40 -20.62 -6.65 15.77
N GLN A 41 -21.18 -7.85 15.74
CA GLN A 41 -20.54 -9.03 15.13
C GLN A 41 -21.01 -9.15 13.69
N LEU A 42 -20.26 -8.58 12.75
CA LEU A 42 -20.40 -8.84 11.32
C LEU A 42 -19.08 -9.44 10.85
N ASN A 43 -19.01 -10.78 10.79
CA ASN A 43 -18.25 -11.59 9.81
C ASN A 43 -17.78 -12.99 10.29
N SER A 44 -18.02 -13.42 11.53
CA SER A 44 -17.74 -14.81 11.92
C SER A 44 -18.92 -15.72 11.60
N ILE A 45 -18.87 -16.46 10.47
CA ILE A 45 -19.84 -17.53 10.21
C ILE A 45 -19.61 -18.68 11.19
N THR A 46 -20.67 -19.14 11.85
CA THR A 46 -20.55 -20.27 12.78
C THR A 46 -20.45 -21.58 12.00
N LEU A 47 -19.75 -22.57 12.54
CA LEU A 47 -19.64 -23.90 11.93
C LEU A 47 -21.03 -24.55 11.69
N SER A 48 -22.01 -24.19 12.52
CA SER A 48 -23.41 -24.62 12.37
C SER A 48 -24.17 -23.97 11.21
N GLU A 49 -23.77 -22.76 10.81
CA GLU A 49 -24.32 -22.07 9.63
C GLU A 49 -23.70 -22.63 8.36
N ILE A 50 -22.39 -22.89 8.35
CA ILE A 50 -21.70 -23.58 7.24
C ILE A 50 -22.36 -24.93 6.97
N GLN A 51 -22.60 -25.76 7.99
CA GLN A 51 -23.19 -27.09 7.81
C GLN A 51 -24.61 -27.08 7.23
N ARG A 52 -25.40 -26.03 7.49
CA ARG A 52 -26.77 -25.91 6.97
C ARG A 52 -26.82 -25.30 5.57
N ASP A 53 -25.73 -24.68 5.14
CA ASP A 53 -25.65 -23.95 3.88
C ASP A 53 -25.87 -24.85 2.66
N ARG A 54 -26.48 -24.28 1.62
CA ARG A 54 -26.73 -24.96 0.35
C ARG A 54 -25.43 -25.40 -0.34
N LEU A 55 -24.39 -24.58 -0.32
CA LEU A 55 -23.09 -24.90 -0.93
C LEU A 55 -22.42 -26.07 -0.25
N THR A 56 -22.52 -26.18 1.07
CA THR A 56 -21.97 -27.32 1.82
C THR A 56 -22.67 -28.63 1.46
N LYS A 57 -23.99 -28.58 1.20
CA LYS A 57 -24.74 -29.74 0.70
C LYS A 57 -24.35 -30.13 -0.72
N ILE A 58 -24.15 -29.15 -1.60
CA ILE A 58 -23.65 -29.38 -2.96
C ILE A 58 -22.24 -29.97 -2.89
N ALA A 59 -21.37 -29.43 -2.04
CA ALA A 59 -20.03 -29.96 -1.82
C ALA A 59 -20.06 -31.42 -1.37
N ALA A 60 -20.89 -31.75 -0.38
CA ALA A 60 -21.07 -33.12 0.12
C ALA A 60 -21.56 -34.10 -0.97
N ALA A 61 -22.30 -33.61 -1.97
CA ALA A 61 -22.79 -34.42 -3.07
C ALA A 61 -21.75 -34.60 -4.19
N HIS A 62 -20.87 -33.63 -4.43
CA HIS A 62 -20.05 -33.61 -5.65
C HIS A 62 -18.53 -33.73 -5.44
N TRP A 63 -17.95 -33.20 -4.35
CA TRP A 63 -16.49 -33.15 -4.20
C TRP A 63 -15.94 -33.34 -2.78
N LEU A 64 -16.76 -33.22 -1.74
CA LEU A 64 -16.32 -33.43 -0.37
C LEU A 64 -16.05 -34.92 -0.12
N LYS A 65 -14.84 -35.25 0.31
CA LYS A 65 -14.46 -36.60 0.69
C LYS A 65 -14.93 -36.86 2.13
N THR A 66 -16.18 -37.32 2.30
CA THR A 66 -16.61 -37.82 3.62
C THR A 66 -15.83 -39.10 3.91
N GLY A 67 -15.00 -39.06 4.96
CA GLY A 67 -14.20 -40.21 5.37
C GLY A 67 -15.09 -41.42 5.59
N THR A 68 -14.66 -42.56 5.03
CA THR A 68 -15.33 -43.87 4.92
C THR A 68 -16.33 -43.99 3.77
N GLU A 69 -15.98 -44.94 2.88
CA GLU A 69 -16.71 -45.42 1.69
C GLU A 69 -16.48 -44.65 0.39
N SER A 70 -15.90 -45.38 -0.57
CA SER A 70 -15.80 -45.07 -1.99
C SER A 70 -17.20 -44.92 -2.60
N LYS A 71 -17.84 -43.78 -2.37
CA LYS A 71 -18.91 -43.32 -3.26
C LYS A 71 -18.28 -43.10 -4.64
N GLU A 72 -18.92 -43.67 -5.66
CA GLU A 72 -18.58 -43.44 -7.06
C GLU A 72 -18.31 -41.94 -7.24
N LYS A 73 -17.13 -41.58 -7.76
CA LYS A 73 -16.85 -40.18 -8.12
C LYS A 73 -17.95 -39.77 -9.09
N ASN A 74 -18.87 -38.92 -8.64
CA ASN A 74 -19.81 -38.28 -9.54
C ASN A 74 -19.02 -37.62 -10.68
N GLU A 75 -19.42 -37.88 -11.92
CA GLU A 75 -18.79 -37.29 -13.09
C GLU A 75 -18.79 -35.75 -12.98
N PHE A 76 -17.73 -35.14 -13.51
CA PHE A 76 -17.60 -33.69 -13.51
C PHE A 76 -18.73 -33.04 -14.32
N ASP A 77 -19.36 -32.02 -13.74
CA ASP A 77 -20.45 -31.27 -14.37
C ASP A 77 -20.04 -29.80 -14.59
N PRO A 78 -19.71 -29.40 -15.83
CA PRO A 78 -19.40 -28.00 -16.16
C PRO A 78 -20.56 -27.04 -15.89
N GLU A 79 -21.82 -27.49 -16.01
CA GLU A 79 -22.99 -26.63 -15.80
C GLU A 79 -23.17 -26.31 -14.31
N LEU A 80 -22.75 -27.21 -13.42
CA LEU A 80 -22.73 -26.93 -11.98
C LEU A 80 -21.76 -25.79 -11.64
N VAL A 81 -20.56 -25.78 -12.24
CA VAL A 81 -19.59 -24.68 -12.05
C VAL A 81 -20.19 -23.35 -12.50
N LYS A 82 -20.84 -23.34 -13.66
CA LYS A 82 -21.53 -22.15 -14.18
C LYS A 82 -22.67 -21.71 -13.26
N GLN A 83 -23.50 -22.64 -12.77
CA GLN A 83 -24.56 -22.32 -11.82
C GLN A 83 -24.02 -21.72 -10.53
N ILE A 84 -22.99 -22.32 -9.92
CA ILE A 84 -22.37 -21.79 -8.70
C ILE A 84 -21.84 -20.38 -8.96
N TYR A 85 -21.15 -20.17 -10.08
CA TYR A 85 -20.63 -18.86 -10.42
C TYR A 85 -21.74 -17.81 -10.59
N GLU A 86 -22.77 -18.10 -11.40
CA GLU A 86 -23.83 -17.13 -11.69
C GLU A 86 -24.77 -16.85 -10.50
N THR A 87 -24.99 -17.84 -9.65
CA THR A 87 -25.93 -17.73 -8.53
C THR A 87 -25.27 -17.26 -7.24
N GLU A 88 -24.02 -17.65 -6.98
CA GLU A 88 -23.35 -17.44 -5.69
C GLU A 88 -22.16 -16.47 -5.74
N LEU A 89 -21.47 -16.37 -6.88
CA LEU A 89 -20.23 -15.58 -7.01
C LEU A 89 -20.41 -14.32 -7.86
N LYS A 90 -21.38 -14.29 -8.77
CA LYS A 90 -21.63 -13.15 -9.67
C LYS A 90 -22.52 -12.11 -9.01
N VAL A 91 -22.04 -10.88 -8.96
CA VAL A 91 -22.84 -9.74 -8.47
C VAL A 91 -23.57 -9.08 -9.64
N LYS A 92 -24.90 -8.97 -9.53
CA LYS A 92 -25.73 -8.28 -10.55
C LYS A 92 -25.62 -6.76 -10.38
N GLY A 93 -24.66 -6.16 -11.07
CA GLY A 93 -24.54 -4.70 -11.26
C GLY A 93 -23.82 -3.95 -10.13
N GLY A 94 -23.00 -2.96 -10.52
CA GLY A 94 -22.22 -2.08 -9.64
C GLY A 94 -20.79 -2.56 -9.35
N THR A 95 -20.01 -1.74 -8.63
CA THR A 95 -18.63 -2.04 -8.17
C THR A 95 -18.60 -2.84 -6.86
N LYS A 96 -19.65 -3.63 -6.59
CA LYS A 96 -19.77 -4.37 -5.33
C LYS A 96 -18.87 -5.61 -5.36
N PRO A 97 -18.12 -5.88 -4.28
CA PRO A 97 -17.26 -7.06 -4.20
C PRO A 97 -18.08 -8.36 -4.21
N VAL A 98 -17.43 -9.44 -4.62
CA VAL A 98 -18.00 -10.80 -4.56
C VAL A 98 -18.38 -11.12 -3.11
N PRO A 99 -19.53 -11.77 -2.83
CA PRO A 99 -19.94 -12.08 -1.48
C PRO A 99 -18.93 -12.98 -0.76
N LEU A 100 -18.14 -12.40 0.15
CA LEU A 100 -17.03 -13.08 0.81
C LEU A 100 -17.43 -14.38 1.49
N GLN A 101 -18.57 -14.38 2.18
CA GLN A 101 -19.09 -15.57 2.86
C GLN A 101 -19.27 -16.77 1.93
N ARG A 102 -19.70 -16.56 0.67
CA ARG A 102 -19.88 -17.65 -0.30
C ARG A 102 -18.54 -18.21 -0.75
N VAL A 103 -17.56 -17.33 -0.96
CA VAL A 103 -16.18 -17.68 -1.34
C VAL A 103 -15.52 -18.50 -0.22
N MET A 104 -15.66 -18.06 1.03
CA MET A 104 -15.15 -18.78 2.22
C MET A 104 -15.73 -20.20 2.33
N ILE A 105 -17.05 -20.37 2.14
CA ILE A 105 -17.68 -21.69 2.20
C ILE A 105 -17.13 -22.62 1.11
N LEU A 106 -16.92 -22.11 -0.11
CA LEU A 106 -16.33 -22.90 -1.20
C LEU A 106 -14.87 -23.28 -0.89
N GLU A 107 -14.08 -22.38 -0.32
CA GLU A 107 -12.69 -22.66 0.07
C GLU A 107 -12.61 -23.74 1.15
N VAL A 108 -13.40 -23.61 2.23
CA VAL A 108 -13.47 -24.61 3.31
C VAL A 108 -13.90 -25.98 2.79
N SER A 109 -14.76 -26.00 1.76
CA SER A 109 -15.18 -27.23 1.10
C SER A 109 -14.15 -27.82 0.13
N GLN A 110 -12.98 -27.19 -0.04
CA GLN A 110 -11.90 -27.56 -0.97
C GLN A 110 -12.38 -27.60 -2.43
N TYR A 111 -13.16 -26.60 -2.84
CA TYR A 111 -13.73 -26.51 -4.19
C TYR A 111 -12.65 -26.47 -5.28
N LEU A 112 -11.53 -25.78 -5.02
CA LEU A 112 -10.41 -25.70 -5.96
C LEU A 112 -9.74 -27.06 -6.15
N GLU A 113 -9.36 -27.72 -5.05
CA GLU A 113 -8.52 -28.91 -5.05
C GLU A 113 -9.28 -30.17 -5.47
N ASN A 114 -10.56 -30.28 -5.10
CA ASN A 114 -11.32 -31.50 -5.33
C ASN A 114 -12.27 -31.41 -6.53
N TYR A 115 -12.62 -30.22 -7.02
CA TYR A 115 -13.60 -30.06 -8.11
C TYR A 115 -13.11 -29.25 -9.31
N LEU A 116 -12.55 -28.05 -9.10
CA LEU A 116 -12.15 -27.19 -10.22
C LEU A 116 -10.86 -27.64 -10.89
N TRP A 117 -9.78 -27.81 -10.13
CA TRP A 117 -8.45 -28.05 -10.67
C TRP A 117 -8.28 -29.46 -11.29
N PRO A 118 -8.76 -30.55 -10.66
CA PRO A 118 -8.66 -31.88 -11.26
C PRO A 118 -9.35 -31.99 -12.62
N ASN A 119 -10.42 -31.21 -12.82
CA ASN A 119 -11.25 -31.22 -14.03
C ASN A 119 -10.98 -30.04 -14.97
N PHE A 120 -9.92 -29.27 -14.71
CA PHE A 120 -9.53 -28.17 -15.59
C PHE A 120 -8.88 -28.68 -16.88
N ASP A 121 -9.35 -28.16 -18.01
CA ASP A 121 -8.81 -28.37 -19.34
C ASP A 121 -8.67 -27.01 -20.05
N PRO A 122 -7.46 -26.58 -20.46
CA PRO A 122 -7.21 -25.28 -21.08
C PRO A 122 -8.11 -24.96 -22.29
N GLU A 123 -8.40 -25.98 -23.12
CA GLU A 123 -9.13 -25.80 -24.38
C GLU A 123 -10.63 -25.63 -24.14
N THR A 124 -11.19 -26.44 -23.23
CA THR A 124 -12.64 -26.52 -23.03
C THR A 124 -13.16 -25.73 -21.83
N ALA A 125 -12.29 -25.28 -20.93
CA ALA A 125 -12.70 -24.55 -19.73
C ALA A 125 -13.52 -23.30 -20.07
N THR A 126 -14.60 -23.08 -19.33
CA THR A 126 -15.45 -21.89 -19.49
C THR A 126 -14.89 -20.69 -18.73
N PHE A 127 -15.43 -19.50 -19.00
CA PHE A 127 -15.08 -18.29 -18.26
C PHE A 127 -15.36 -18.44 -16.76
N GLU A 128 -16.51 -19.01 -16.43
CA GLU A 128 -16.97 -19.24 -15.05
C GLU A 128 -16.04 -20.17 -14.29
N HIS A 129 -15.51 -21.21 -14.94
CA HIS A 129 -14.55 -22.13 -14.35
C HIS A 129 -13.25 -21.43 -13.99
N VAL A 130 -12.66 -20.70 -14.95
CA VAL A 130 -11.39 -19.99 -14.75
C VAL A 130 -11.55 -18.89 -13.69
N MET A 131 -12.66 -18.13 -13.71
CA MET A 131 -12.91 -17.08 -12.73
C MET A 131 -13.12 -17.66 -11.32
N SER A 132 -13.85 -18.77 -11.21
CA SER A 132 -14.03 -19.47 -9.93
C SER A 132 -12.69 -19.92 -9.36
N MET A 133 -11.77 -20.42 -10.20
CA MET A 133 -10.41 -20.76 -9.76
C MET A 133 -9.65 -19.54 -9.26
N ILE A 134 -9.71 -18.40 -9.97
CA ILE A 134 -9.05 -17.15 -9.54
C ILE A 134 -9.58 -16.69 -8.18
N LEU A 135 -10.89 -16.73 -7.97
CA LEU A 135 -11.52 -16.36 -6.70
C LEU A 135 -11.03 -17.26 -5.56
N MET A 136 -10.92 -18.57 -5.78
CA MET A 136 -10.37 -19.50 -4.77
C MET A 136 -8.90 -19.24 -4.47
N ILE A 137 -8.08 -18.94 -5.49
CA ILE A 137 -6.66 -18.60 -5.29
C ILE A 137 -6.53 -17.32 -4.46
N ASN A 138 -7.30 -16.27 -4.80
CA ASN A 138 -7.30 -15.00 -4.07
C ASN A 138 -7.75 -15.19 -2.61
N GLU A 139 -8.75 -16.04 -2.38
CA GLU A 139 -9.21 -16.36 -1.04
C GLU A 139 -8.13 -17.07 -0.21
N LYS A 140 -7.40 -18.01 -0.82
CA LYS A 140 -6.26 -18.66 -0.15
C LYS A 140 -5.17 -17.66 0.22
N PHE A 141 -4.91 -16.66 -0.62
CA PHE A 141 -4.00 -15.56 -0.26
C PHE A 141 -4.55 -14.70 0.88
N ARG A 142 -5.86 -14.44 0.90
CA ARG A 142 -6.53 -13.67 1.95
C ARG A 142 -6.43 -14.36 3.31
N GLU A 143 -6.62 -15.68 3.34
CA GLU A 143 -6.52 -16.54 4.52
C GLU A 143 -5.07 -16.96 4.84
N ASN A 144 -4.08 -16.51 4.05
CA ASN A 144 -2.67 -16.89 4.19
C ASN A 144 -2.42 -18.41 4.17
N VAL A 145 -3.21 -19.13 3.36
CA VAL A 145 -3.07 -20.55 3.09
C VAL A 145 -2.23 -20.76 1.82
N ALA A 146 -1.53 -21.89 1.75
CA ALA A 146 -0.67 -22.21 0.62
C ALA A 146 -1.48 -22.40 -0.70
N ALA A 147 -1.64 -21.32 -1.45
CA ALA A 147 -2.46 -21.26 -2.67
C ALA A 147 -1.93 -22.14 -3.81
N TRP A 148 -0.63 -22.45 -3.82
CA TRP A 148 0.02 -23.08 -4.98
C TRP A 148 0.14 -24.61 -4.91
N LEU A 149 -0.08 -25.22 -3.74
CA LEU A 149 0.21 -26.64 -3.53
C LEU A 149 -0.58 -27.56 -4.46
N CYS A 150 -1.86 -27.27 -4.69
CA CYS A 150 -2.74 -28.09 -5.52
C CYS A 150 -2.31 -28.14 -7.00
N PHE A 151 -1.58 -27.13 -7.48
CA PHE A 151 -1.13 -27.07 -8.87
C PHE A 151 0.08 -27.97 -9.15
N TYR A 152 0.76 -28.47 -8.11
CA TYR A 152 1.92 -29.33 -8.29
C TYR A 152 1.60 -30.73 -8.85
N ASP A 153 0.37 -31.20 -8.65
CA ASP A 153 -0.07 -32.52 -9.12
C ASP A 153 -0.29 -32.55 -10.64
N ARG A 154 -0.60 -31.40 -11.26
CA ARG A 154 -0.89 -31.24 -12.70
C ARG A 154 -0.15 -30.05 -13.32
N LYS A 155 1.18 -30.03 -13.17
CA LYS A 155 2.05 -28.93 -13.66
C LYS A 155 1.97 -28.71 -15.17
N ASP A 156 1.67 -29.75 -15.93
CA ASP A 156 1.56 -29.76 -17.39
C ASP A 156 0.47 -28.81 -17.90
N VAL A 157 -0.68 -28.73 -17.21
CA VAL A 157 -1.80 -27.85 -17.59
C VAL A 157 -1.81 -26.50 -16.88
N PHE A 158 -0.98 -26.29 -15.86
CA PHE A 158 -0.89 -25.01 -15.14
C PHE A 158 -0.53 -23.84 -16.07
N LYS A 159 0.31 -24.14 -17.07
CA LYS A 159 0.62 -23.21 -18.14
C LYS A 159 -0.65 -22.75 -18.88
N GLY A 160 -1.52 -23.68 -19.29
CA GLY A 160 -2.77 -23.36 -19.98
C GLY A 160 -3.77 -22.61 -19.10
N PHE A 161 -3.75 -22.82 -17.78
CA PHE A 161 -4.54 -22.01 -16.84
C PHE A 161 -4.11 -20.53 -16.85
N LEU A 162 -2.81 -20.26 -16.74
CA LEU A 162 -2.29 -18.88 -16.78
C LEU A 162 -2.61 -18.18 -18.10
N GLU A 163 -2.52 -18.90 -19.22
CA GLU A 163 -2.93 -18.39 -20.53
C GLU A 163 -4.39 -17.97 -20.53
N ARG A 164 -5.28 -18.83 -20.02
CA ARG A 164 -6.71 -18.52 -19.92
C ARG A 164 -6.94 -17.31 -19.02
N VAL A 165 -6.24 -17.18 -17.88
CA VAL A 165 -6.32 -15.99 -17.00
C VAL A 165 -5.94 -14.71 -17.72
N LEU A 166 -4.80 -14.71 -18.44
CA LEU A 166 -4.34 -13.55 -19.20
C LEU A 166 -5.31 -13.19 -20.34
N ARG A 167 -5.98 -14.19 -20.92
CA ARG A 167 -6.98 -14.03 -21.99
C ARG A 167 -8.40 -13.74 -21.50
N LEU A 168 -8.70 -13.72 -20.19
CA LEU A 168 -10.06 -13.46 -19.70
C LEU A 168 -10.65 -12.10 -20.15
N LYS A 169 -9.81 -11.19 -20.64
CA LYS A 169 -10.23 -9.90 -21.21
C LYS A 169 -10.37 -9.90 -22.75
N GLU A 170 -9.74 -10.84 -23.46
CA GLU A 170 -9.72 -10.87 -24.93
C GLU A 170 -10.20 -12.24 -25.43
N SER A 171 -11.39 -12.27 -26.03
CA SER A 171 -11.84 -13.33 -26.92
C SER A 171 -10.98 -13.34 -28.19
N LEU A 172 -9.72 -13.76 -28.12
CA LEU A 172 -8.83 -13.98 -29.26
C LEU A 172 -7.83 -15.12 -28.96
N GLU A 173 -7.59 -15.91 -30.00
CA GLU A 173 -6.84 -17.17 -30.06
C GLU A 173 -5.33 -17.03 -29.79
N ASP A 174 -4.68 -18.20 -29.69
CA ASP A 174 -3.23 -18.51 -29.65
C ASP A 174 -2.49 -18.72 -28.33
N GLU A 175 -1.94 -19.95 -28.26
CA GLU A 175 -1.24 -20.69 -27.20
C GLU A 175 0.03 -20.05 -26.60
N ILE A 176 0.38 -20.63 -25.45
CA ILE A 176 1.63 -20.59 -24.70
C ILE A 176 1.57 -19.47 -23.64
N VAL A 177 1.83 -19.79 -22.35
CA VAL A 177 3.11 -19.57 -21.69
C VAL A 177 3.09 -19.68 -20.13
N SER A 178 4.11 -20.38 -19.57
CA SER A 178 4.59 -20.28 -18.18
C SER A 178 5.89 -19.44 -18.04
N GLU A 179 6.67 -19.30 -19.13
CA GLU A 179 7.70 -18.27 -19.37
C GLU A 179 7.22 -16.79 -19.47
N THR A 180 5.89 -16.50 -19.40
CA THR A 180 5.31 -15.26 -19.97
C THR A 180 5.28 -14.15 -18.99
N VAL A 181 5.10 -14.46 -17.72
CA VAL A 181 5.16 -13.43 -16.68
C VAL A 181 6.54 -12.73 -16.71
N LEU A 182 7.61 -13.47 -17.01
CA LEU A 182 8.95 -12.91 -17.26
C LEU A 182 9.06 -12.18 -18.61
N LYS A 183 8.38 -12.65 -19.67
CA LYS A 183 8.36 -11.98 -20.98
C LYS A 183 7.55 -10.67 -21.00
N LEU A 184 6.49 -10.55 -20.20
CA LEU A 184 5.68 -9.33 -20.04
C LEU A 184 6.53 -8.16 -19.52
N GLY A 185 7.53 -8.43 -18.67
CA GLY A 185 8.51 -7.47 -18.18
C GLY A 185 9.81 -7.42 -18.99
N SER A 186 9.91 -8.13 -20.12
CA SER A 186 11.15 -8.27 -20.86
C SER A 186 11.40 -7.12 -21.83
N LEU A 187 12.56 -7.13 -22.48
CA LEU A 187 12.89 -6.16 -23.53
C LEU A 187 11.85 -6.15 -24.66
N GLN A 188 11.09 -7.23 -24.91
CA GLN A 188 10.03 -7.23 -25.93
C GLN A 188 8.95 -6.18 -25.66
N SER A 189 8.58 -5.98 -24.39
CA SER A 189 7.53 -5.02 -24.01
C SER A 189 7.87 -3.57 -24.38
N TRP A 190 9.16 -3.26 -24.60
CA TRP A 190 9.59 -1.93 -25.07
C TRP A 190 9.08 -1.57 -26.47
N TYR A 191 8.60 -2.55 -27.25
CA TYR A 191 7.89 -2.28 -28.50
C TYR A 191 6.58 -1.50 -28.28
N SER A 192 6.04 -1.50 -27.05
CA SER A 192 4.87 -0.69 -26.68
C SER A 192 5.19 0.79 -26.53
N LEU A 193 6.46 1.17 -26.38
CA LEU A 193 6.88 2.56 -26.26
C LEU A 193 6.63 3.32 -27.56
N SER A 194 6.40 4.63 -27.44
CA SER A 194 6.40 5.50 -28.62
C SER A 194 7.76 5.40 -29.33
N TYR A 195 7.74 5.41 -30.67
CA TYR A 195 8.96 5.23 -31.46
C TYR A 195 10.10 6.19 -31.03
N GLY A 196 9.76 7.45 -30.76
CA GLY A 196 10.71 8.44 -30.26
C GLY A 196 11.29 8.07 -28.90
N ARG A 197 10.46 7.63 -27.94
CA ARG A 197 10.92 7.20 -26.62
C ARG A 197 11.80 5.96 -26.71
N PHE A 198 11.40 4.98 -27.50
CA PHE A 198 12.17 3.77 -27.75
C PHE A 198 13.58 4.08 -28.29
N GLN A 199 13.67 4.98 -29.27
CA GLN A 199 14.96 5.43 -29.79
C GLN A 199 15.83 6.12 -28.74
N MET A 200 15.23 7.00 -27.92
CA MET A 200 15.96 7.67 -26.83
C MET A 200 16.55 6.68 -25.84
N GLU A 201 15.77 5.68 -25.40
CA GLU A 201 16.27 4.66 -24.46
C GLU A 201 17.42 3.83 -25.04
N LEU A 202 17.37 3.50 -26.33
CA LEU A 202 18.46 2.80 -27.02
C LEU A 202 19.73 3.66 -27.18
N CYS A 203 19.57 4.97 -27.40
CA CYS A 203 20.70 5.89 -27.46
C CYS A 203 21.37 6.08 -26.10
N LEU A 204 20.59 6.07 -25.01
CA LEU A 204 21.11 6.13 -23.64
C LEU A 204 21.78 4.83 -23.22
N ASN A 205 21.34 3.69 -23.76
CA ASN A 205 21.82 2.36 -23.39
C ASN A 205 22.31 1.60 -24.63
N THR A 206 23.46 2.00 -25.17
CA THR A 206 23.97 1.47 -26.45
C THR A 206 24.16 -0.05 -26.49
N ASP A 207 24.41 -0.67 -25.33
CA ASP A 207 24.55 -2.13 -25.22
C ASP A 207 23.24 -2.88 -25.47
N LEU A 208 22.10 -2.24 -25.20
CA LEU A 208 20.78 -2.80 -25.46
C LEU A 208 20.49 -2.91 -26.95
N ILE A 209 21.09 -2.06 -27.80
CA ILE A 209 20.91 -2.13 -29.26
C ILE A 209 21.28 -3.51 -29.81
N LYS A 210 22.43 -4.05 -29.37
CA LYS A 210 22.89 -5.38 -29.78
C LYS A 210 21.98 -6.49 -29.25
N LYS A 211 21.42 -6.32 -28.05
CA LYS A 211 20.50 -7.30 -27.44
C LYS A 211 19.14 -7.28 -28.15
N TRP A 212 18.61 -6.08 -28.42
CA TRP A 212 17.38 -5.87 -29.19
C TRP A 212 17.45 -6.52 -30.58
N LYS A 213 18.48 -6.19 -31.37
CA LYS A 213 18.65 -6.77 -32.72
C LYS A 213 18.74 -8.30 -32.70
N ARG A 214 19.42 -8.87 -31.71
CA ARG A 214 19.53 -10.33 -31.53
C ARG A 214 18.18 -10.95 -31.19
N MET A 215 17.43 -10.32 -30.29
CA MET A 215 16.09 -10.77 -29.90
C MET A 215 15.14 -10.75 -31.11
N ILE A 216 15.00 -9.63 -31.82
CA ILE A 216 14.16 -9.55 -33.04
C ILE A 216 14.53 -10.62 -34.08
N LYS A 217 15.84 -10.83 -34.32
CA LYS A 217 16.29 -11.86 -35.27
C LYS A 217 15.91 -13.28 -34.83
N ARG A 218 15.93 -13.56 -33.52
CA ARG A 218 15.53 -14.85 -32.96
C ARG A 218 14.03 -15.05 -33.13
N GLU A 219 13.22 -14.07 -32.73
CA GLU A 219 11.76 -14.16 -32.83
C GLU A 219 11.30 -14.30 -34.28
N ALA A 220 11.89 -13.55 -35.22
CA ALA A 220 11.58 -13.68 -36.64
C ALA A 220 11.91 -15.08 -37.20
N LYS A 221 13.00 -15.70 -36.73
CA LYS A 221 13.36 -17.08 -37.11
C LYS A 221 12.39 -18.10 -36.53
N GLU A 222 11.84 -17.86 -35.35
CA GLU A 222 10.86 -18.74 -34.72
C GLU A 222 9.49 -18.64 -35.39
N ALA A 223 9.01 -17.43 -35.69
CA ALA A 223 7.80 -17.21 -36.47
C ALA A 223 7.89 -17.89 -37.85
N MET A 224 9.04 -17.76 -38.53
CA MET A 224 9.29 -18.43 -39.81
C MET A 224 9.26 -19.96 -39.69
N LYS A 225 9.69 -20.54 -38.56
CA LYS A 225 9.58 -21.99 -38.30
C LYS A 225 8.14 -22.44 -38.06
N ARG A 226 7.30 -21.57 -37.47
CA ARG A 226 5.87 -21.83 -37.24
C ARG A 226 5.00 -21.54 -38.47
N GLY A 227 5.55 -20.92 -39.52
CA GLY A 227 4.80 -20.53 -40.72
C GLY A 227 3.97 -19.25 -40.53
N GLU A 228 4.22 -18.49 -39.46
CA GLU A 228 3.50 -17.27 -39.10
C GLU A 228 4.17 -16.02 -39.69
N LEU A 229 3.37 -14.99 -39.98
CA LEU A 229 3.91 -13.66 -40.29
C LEU A 229 4.51 -13.05 -39.02
N PHE A 230 5.79 -12.67 -39.08
CA PHE A 230 6.45 -12.02 -37.94
C PHE A 230 5.96 -10.58 -37.80
N ASP A 231 5.08 -10.34 -36.82
CA ASP A 231 4.78 -9.01 -36.30
C ASP A 231 4.86 -9.02 -34.77
N LEU A 232 5.78 -8.23 -34.22
CA LEU A 232 5.91 -8.10 -32.77
C LEU A 232 4.83 -7.17 -32.18
N SER A 233 4.22 -6.31 -32.99
CA SER A 233 3.21 -5.36 -32.55
C SER A 233 1.93 -6.05 -32.07
N THR A 234 1.68 -7.25 -32.60
CA THR A 234 0.50 -8.05 -32.31
C THR A 234 0.67 -8.94 -31.08
N SER A 235 1.89 -9.10 -30.58
CA SER A 235 2.21 -10.03 -29.49
C SER A 235 1.58 -9.61 -28.16
N LEU A 236 1.19 -10.60 -27.35
CA LEU A 236 0.59 -10.40 -26.04
C LEU A 236 1.54 -9.66 -25.10
N GLU A 237 2.83 -9.97 -25.14
CA GLU A 237 3.88 -9.36 -24.30
C GLU A 237 3.99 -7.84 -24.51
N VAL A 238 3.72 -7.37 -25.73
CA VAL A 238 3.75 -5.96 -26.09
C VAL A 238 2.45 -5.27 -25.74
N LYS A 239 1.31 -5.92 -26.01
CA LYS A 239 -0.02 -5.34 -25.82
C LYS A 239 -0.47 -5.32 -24.37
N PHE A 240 -0.17 -6.36 -23.60
CA PHE A 240 -0.82 -6.61 -22.31
C PHE A 240 -0.71 -5.43 -21.34
N LEU A 241 0.52 -5.03 -20.98
CA LEU A 241 0.73 -3.92 -20.04
C LEU A 241 0.23 -2.57 -20.58
N ARG A 242 0.41 -2.31 -21.87
CA ARG A 242 -0.08 -1.08 -22.51
C ARG A 242 -1.60 -1.00 -22.45
N ASN A 243 -2.29 -2.04 -22.92
CA ASN A 243 -3.75 -2.11 -22.95
C ASN A 243 -4.34 -2.06 -21.52
N LEU A 244 -3.64 -2.63 -20.53
CA LEU A 244 -4.02 -2.54 -19.12
C LEU A 244 -3.90 -1.10 -18.60
N ILE A 245 -2.82 -0.39 -18.93
CA ILE A 245 -2.64 1.02 -18.55
C ILE A 245 -3.67 1.91 -19.24
N GLU A 246 -3.90 1.72 -20.54
CA GLU A 246 -4.90 2.49 -21.31
C GLU A 246 -6.31 2.33 -20.73
N GLU A 247 -6.71 1.09 -20.42
CA GLU A 247 -8.00 0.86 -19.76
C GLU A 247 -8.06 1.49 -18.36
N PHE A 248 -7.00 1.37 -17.56
CA PHE A 248 -6.93 2.00 -16.25
C PHE A 248 -7.13 3.53 -16.34
N LEU A 249 -6.59 4.15 -17.39
CA LEU A 249 -6.79 5.58 -17.67
C LEU A 249 -8.23 5.90 -18.12
N ASP A 250 -8.84 5.06 -18.95
CA ASP A 250 -10.20 5.23 -19.46
C ASP A 250 -11.27 5.09 -18.37
N VAL A 251 -11.02 4.31 -17.32
CA VAL A 251 -11.93 4.11 -16.18
C VAL A 251 -12.10 5.39 -15.30
N LYS A 252 -11.58 6.55 -15.71
CA LYS A 252 -11.66 7.83 -14.98
C LYS A 252 -11.24 7.70 -13.51
N PHE A 253 -10.24 6.87 -13.23
CA PHE A 253 -9.68 6.80 -11.89
C PHE A 253 -8.86 8.05 -11.61
N ASN A 254 -8.94 8.58 -10.38
CA ASN A 254 -8.23 9.78 -9.98
C ASN A 254 -6.73 9.44 -9.80
N LEU A 255 -6.00 9.39 -10.92
CA LEU A 255 -4.60 8.98 -11.03
C LEU A 255 -3.65 9.63 -10.02
N LYS A 256 -3.98 10.85 -9.56
CA LYS A 256 -3.17 11.62 -8.61
C LYS A 256 -3.02 10.94 -7.24
N LEU A 257 -4.02 10.17 -6.77
CA LEU A 257 -3.94 9.52 -5.46
C LEU A 257 -3.01 8.29 -5.47
N TYR A 258 -2.89 7.59 -6.59
CA TYR A 258 -2.24 6.27 -6.63
C TYR A 258 -0.88 6.28 -7.33
N LEU A 259 -0.68 7.05 -8.41
CA LEU A 259 0.60 7.02 -9.13
C LEU A 259 1.71 7.77 -8.42
N ARG A 260 1.40 8.85 -7.67
CA ARG A 260 2.45 9.63 -7.01
C ARG A 260 3.14 8.84 -5.90
N PRO A 261 2.43 8.10 -5.03
CA PRO A 261 3.04 7.17 -4.08
C PRO A 261 3.70 5.97 -4.76
N LEU A 262 3.02 5.30 -5.71
CA LEU A 262 3.53 4.05 -6.30
C LEU A 262 4.75 4.25 -7.21
N VAL A 263 4.78 5.34 -7.98
CA VAL A 263 5.94 5.70 -8.82
C VAL A 263 7.04 6.34 -8.00
N ALA A 264 6.72 7.07 -6.91
CA ALA A 264 7.75 7.47 -5.96
C ALA A 264 8.40 6.23 -5.33
N ASP A 265 7.63 5.27 -4.82
CA ASP A 265 8.20 4.08 -4.18
C ASP A 265 8.97 3.19 -5.17
N VAL A 266 8.48 2.96 -6.38
CA VAL A 266 9.18 2.06 -7.34
C VAL A 266 10.29 2.78 -8.13
N ALA A 267 10.07 4.02 -8.59
CA ALA A 267 11.07 4.75 -9.38
C ALA A 267 12.16 5.40 -8.52
N VAL A 268 11.86 5.75 -7.26
CA VAL A 268 12.88 6.26 -6.32
C VAL A 268 13.69 5.09 -5.76
N VAL A 269 13.10 3.92 -5.50
CA VAL A 269 13.87 2.75 -5.03
C VAL A 269 14.71 2.10 -6.14
N ALA A 270 14.22 2.05 -7.39
CA ALA A 270 15.03 1.55 -8.52
C ALA A 270 16.26 2.43 -8.82
N LYS A 271 16.32 3.64 -8.25
CA LYS A 271 17.47 4.56 -8.33
C LYS A 271 18.11 4.81 -6.97
N CYS A 272 18.35 3.75 -6.18
CA CYS A 272 19.36 3.76 -5.12
C CYS A 272 20.79 3.88 -5.70
N HIS A 273 21.01 4.87 -6.54
CA HIS A 273 22.33 5.36 -6.91
C HIS A 273 22.84 6.25 -5.77
N LEU A 274 24.15 6.48 -5.67
CA LEU A 274 24.65 7.50 -4.74
C LEU A 274 23.94 8.84 -5.03
N ASN A 275 23.67 9.63 -3.99
CA ASN A 275 23.02 10.94 -4.13
C ASN A 275 23.65 11.80 -5.23
N ASP A 276 24.98 11.68 -5.41
CA ASP A 276 25.74 12.40 -6.42
C ASP A 276 25.42 11.96 -7.85
N GLU A 277 25.20 10.67 -8.10
CA GLU A 277 24.84 10.14 -9.43
C GLU A 277 23.41 10.57 -9.83
N VAL A 278 22.48 10.57 -8.88
CA VAL A 278 21.10 11.07 -9.10
C VAL A 278 21.13 12.56 -9.42
N LEU A 279 21.94 13.32 -8.67
CA LEU A 279 22.09 14.75 -8.88
C LEU A 279 22.78 15.07 -10.22
N GLN A 280 23.81 14.32 -10.58
CA GLN A 280 24.49 14.45 -11.87
C GLN A 280 23.53 14.16 -13.03
N SER A 281 22.77 13.06 -12.95
CA SER A 281 21.76 12.73 -13.96
C SER A 281 20.68 13.83 -14.09
N HIS A 282 20.28 14.44 -12.98
CA HIS A 282 19.37 15.58 -12.99
C HIS A 282 19.98 16.78 -13.73
N TYR A 283 21.23 17.13 -13.45
CA TYR A 283 21.93 18.22 -14.12
C TYR A 283 22.15 17.95 -15.61
N ASP A 284 22.62 16.76 -15.99
CA ASP A 284 22.86 16.37 -17.39
C ASP A 284 21.57 16.48 -18.21
N ARG A 285 20.45 16.02 -17.64
CA ARG A 285 19.13 16.11 -18.26
C ARG A 285 18.68 17.55 -18.45
N PHE A 286 18.86 18.41 -17.44
CA PHE A 286 18.53 19.83 -17.54
C PHE A 286 19.41 20.54 -18.56
N GLN A 287 20.71 20.25 -18.58
CA GLN A 287 21.66 20.86 -19.49
C GLN A 287 21.35 20.47 -20.94
N ALA A 288 21.02 19.20 -21.20
CA ALA A 288 20.54 18.76 -22.51
C ALA A 288 19.27 19.50 -22.95
N PHE A 289 18.33 19.74 -22.02
CA PHE A 289 17.13 20.53 -22.29
C PHE A 289 17.47 22.00 -22.58
N GLN A 290 18.34 22.63 -21.80
CA GLN A 290 18.78 24.01 -22.02
C GLN A 290 19.47 24.18 -23.38
N LEU A 291 20.32 23.22 -23.79
CA LEU A 291 20.93 23.22 -25.12
C LEU A 291 19.88 23.10 -26.23
N LEU A 292 18.90 22.22 -26.05
CA LEU A 292 17.79 22.06 -27.01
C LEU A 292 17.01 23.35 -27.17
N VAL A 293 16.56 23.95 -26.06
CA VAL A 293 15.74 25.18 -26.13
C VAL A 293 16.53 26.38 -26.61
N PHE A 294 17.82 26.51 -26.25
CA PHE A 294 18.70 27.57 -26.78
C PHE A 294 18.77 27.54 -28.30
N LYS A 295 18.93 26.33 -28.87
CA LYS A 295 19.13 26.13 -30.30
C LYS A 295 17.82 26.19 -31.10
N LYS A 296 16.71 25.75 -30.51
CA LYS A 296 15.46 25.48 -31.26
C LYS A 296 14.27 26.37 -30.88
N ILE A 297 14.29 27.04 -29.71
CA ILE A 297 13.13 27.79 -29.20
C ILE A 297 13.59 29.16 -28.66
N PRO A 298 13.62 30.21 -29.52
CA PRO A 298 14.09 31.53 -29.13
C PRO A 298 13.34 32.15 -27.93
N LYS A 299 12.03 31.87 -27.80
CA LYS A 299 11.21 32.36 -26.67
C LYS A 299 11.68 31.86 -25.30
N LEU A 300 12.36 30.71 -25.26
CA LEU A 300 12.90 30.12 -24.03
C LEU A 300 14.39 30.41 -23.84
N ARG A 301 14.97 31.38 -24.54
CA ARG A 301 16.40 31.68 -24.46
C ARG A 301 16.83 32.12 -23.05
N GLU A 302 15.97 32.83 -22.33
CA GLU A 302 16.24 33.15 -20.92
C GLU A 302 16.32 31.89 -20.03
N LEU A 303 15.39 30.94 -20.21
CA LEU A 303 15.41 29.67 -19.49
C LEU A 303 16.70 28.90 -19.81
N ALA A 304 17.10 28.91 -21.08
CA ALA A 304 18.29 28.21 -21.55
C ALA A 304 19.59 28.74 -20.93
N LEU A 305 19.64 30.03 -20.59
CA LEU A 305 20.80 30.71 -20.01
C LEU A 305 20.74 30.82 -18.47
N SER A 306 19.62 30.44 -17.87
CA SER A 306 19.44 30.49 -16.42
C SER A 306 20.26 29.41 -15.72
N ASN A 307 20.66 29.65 -14.47
CA ASN A 307 21.23 28.58 -13.65
C ASN A 307 20.14 27.53 -13.34
N ILE A 308 20.55 26.26 -13.17
CA ILE A 308 19.59 25.16 -12.96
C ILE A 308 18.84 25.33 -11.62
N GLY A 309 19.50 25.86 -10.60
CA GLY A 309 18.89 26.13 -9.29
C GLY A 309 17.70 27.10 -9.32
N ALA A 310 17.64 28.02 -10.29
CA ALA A 310 16.54 28.96 -10.46
C ALA A 310 15.38 28.42 -11.31
N ILE A 311 15.55 27.25 -11.95
CA ILE A 311 14.54 26.68 -12.86
C ILE A 311 14.13 25.24 -12.51
N HIS A 312 14.79 24.58 -11.56
CA HIS A 312 14.49 23.20 -11.19
C HIS A 312 13.31 23.02 -10.21
N LYS A 313 12.72 24.13 -9.73
CA LYS A 313 11.53 24.11 -8.86
C LYS A 313 10.27 24.17 -9.72
N ARG A 314 9.21 23.51 -9.25
CA ARG A 314 7.93 23.41 -9.98
C ARG A 314 7.36 24.76 -10.39
N ALA A 315 7.30 25.70 -9.44
CA ALA A 315 6.73 27.02 -9.67
C ALA A 315 7.55 27.83 -10.70
N ASP A 316 8.88 27.79 -10.60
CA ASP A 316 9.78 28.54 -11.46
C ASP A 316 9.76 28.00 -12.90
N LEU A 317 9.81 26.68 -13.06
CA LEU A 317 9.74 26.05 -14.37
C LEU A 317 8.40 26.30 -15.07
N SER A 318 7.29 26.12 -14.34
CA SER A 318 5.94 26.38 -14.87
C SER A 318 5.80 27.83 -15.35
N LYS A 319 6.29 28.79 -14.56
CA LYS A 319 6.30 30.21 -14.92
C LYS A 319 7.14 30.50 -16.16
N LYS A 320 8.29 29.83 -16.34
CA LYS A 320 9.11 30.03 -17.54
C LYS A 320 8.51 29.37 -18.80
N LEU A 321 7.76 28.28 -18.64
CA LEU A 321 7.10 27.58 -19.74
C LEU A 321 5.83 28.29 -20.23
N SER A 322 5.18 29.12 -19.40
CA SER A 322 3.94 29.82 -19.76
C SER A 322 4.08 30.86 -20.88
N VAL A 323 5.31 31.18 -21.29
CA VAL A 323 5.61 32.07 -22.43
C VAL A 323 5.30 31.40 -23.78
N LEU A 324 5.21 30.07 -23.81
CA LEU A 324 4.91 29.31 -25.02
C LEU A 324 3.41 29.30 -25.33
N SER A 325 3.07 29.32 -26.62
CA SER A 325 1.70 29.01 -27.04
C SER A 325 1.38 27.52 -26.81
N PRO A 326 0.09 27.13 -26.77
CA PRO A 326 -0.31 25.73 -26.65
C PRO A 326 0.32 24.81 -27.71
N GLU A 327 0.44 25.29 -28.95
CA GLU A 327 1.01 24.56 -30.08
C GLU A 327 2.53 24.40 -29.93
N GLU A 328 3.22 25.46 -29.49
CA GLU A 328 4.67 25.43 -29.24
C GLU A 328 5.01 24.50 -28.07
N LEU A 329 4.20 24.52 -27.01
CA LEU A 329 4.34 23.61 -25.87
C LEU A 329 4.10 22.17 -26.30
N LYS A 330 3.08 21.91 -27.11
CA LYS A 330 2.81 20.58 -27.67
C LYS A 330 3.98 20.08 -28.53
N ASP A 331 4.49 20.89 -29.45
CA ASP A 331 5.66 20.55 -30.26
C ASP A 331 6.90 20.27 -29.40
N LEU A 332 7.14 21.07 -28.36
CA LEU A 332 8.23 20.84 -27.43
C LEU A 332 8.11 19.46 -26.73
N VAL A 333 6.96 19.17 -26.13
CA VAL A 333 6.75 17.95 -25.33
C VAL A 333 6.64 16.70 -26.21
N CYS A 334 5.81 16.73 -27.24
CA CYS A 334 5.49 15.57 -28.07
C CYS A 334 6.54 15.32 -29.16
N CYS A 335 7.05 16.38 -29.80
CA CYS A 335 7.90 16.23 -30.98
C CYS A 335 9.40 16.32 -30.65
N LYS A 336 9.82 17.28 -29.81
CA LYS A 336 11.24 17.48 -29.50
C LYS A 336 11.75 16.62 -28.35
N LEU A 337 10.99 16.55 -27.25
CA LEU A 337 11.36 15.79 -26.06
C LEU A 337 10.82 14.35 -26.06
N LYS A 338 9.85 14.05 -26.91
CA LYS A 338 9.21 12.71 -27.05
C LYS A 338 8.69 12.15 -25.71
N LEU A 339 8.23 13.02 -24.82
CA LEU A 339 7.71 12.62 -23.51
C LEU A 339 6.28 12.08 -23.60
N VAL A 340 5.49 12.60 -24.54
CA VAL A 340 4.10 12.22 -24.79
C VAL A 340 3.93 11.95 -26.29
N SER A 341 3.05 11.00 -26.65
CA SER A 341 2.71 10.76 -28.05
C SER A 341 1.91 11.94 -28.62
N ASP A 342 2.14 12.30 -29.88
CA ASP A 342 1.34 13.34 -30.54
C ASP A 342 -0.12 12.91 -30.77
N ASN A 343 -0.35 11.59 -30.81
CA ASN A 343 -1.67 10.98 -30.94
C ASN A 343 -2.39 10.80 -29.60
N ASP A 344 -1.75 11.16 -28.48
CA ASP A 344 -2.34 11.02 -27.16
C ASP A 344 -3.55 11.96 -27.01
N PRO A 345 -4.72 11.50 -26.51
CA PRO A 345 -5.89 12.36 -26.34
C PRO A 345 -5.64 13.58 -25.43
N TRP A 346 -4.72 13.46 -24.46
CA TRP A 346 -4.38 14.50 -23.50
C TRP A 346 -3.28 15.43 -24.02
N SER A 347 -2.67 15.14 -25.17
CA SER A 347 -1.65 16.00 -25.80
C SER A 347 -2.15 17.41 -26.16
N LYS A 348 -3.46 17.64 -26.16
CA LYS A 348 -4.08 18.96 -26.40
C LYS A 348 -4.23 19.79 -25.13
N ARG A 349 -4.06 19.18 -23.95
CA ARG A 349 -4.27 19.83 -22.65
C ARG A 349 -3.00 20.51 -22.16
N VAL A 350 -3.01 21.83 -22.15
CA VAL A 350 -1.86 22.65 -21.70
C VAL A 350 -1.47 22.35 -20.26
N ASP A 351 -2.45 22.19 -19.37
CA ASP A 351 -2.21 21.88 -17.96
C ASP A 351 -1.52 20.51 -17.77
N PHE A 352 -1.93 19.51 -18.54
CA PHE A 352 -1.27 18.20 -18.56
C PHE A 352 0.16 18.28 -19.08
N LEU A 353 0.39 18.99 -20.20
CA LEU A 353 1.73 19.13 -20.78
C LEU A 353 2.70 19.88 -19.84
N ILE A 354 2.22 20.91 -19.14
CA ILE A 354 3.01 21.61 -18.11
C ILE A 354 3.33 20.64 -16.96
N GLU A 355 2.36 19.86 -16.49
CA GLU A 355 2.56 18.89 -15.42
C GLU A 355 3.59 17.82 -15.81
N VAL A 356 3.55 17.31 -17.04
CA VAL A 356 4.55 16.38 -17.58
C VAL A 356 5.95 17.00 -17.57
N MET A 357 6.09 18.23 -18.06
CA MET A 357 7.37 18.94 -18.08
C MET A 357 7.92 19.16 -16.67
N VAL A 358 7.06 19.64 -15.76
CA VAL A 358 7.47 19.94 -14.39
C VAL A 358 7.84 18.66 -13.65
N SER A 359 7.01 17.61 -13.72
CA SER A 359 7.30 16.32 -13.10
C SER A 359 8.56 15.67 -13.66
N PHE A 360 8.81 15.80 -14.98
CA PHE A 360 10.00 15.26 -15.59
C PHE A 360 11.27 16.00 -15.13
N PHE A 361 11.26 17.33 -15.06
CA PHE A 361 12.46 18.10 -14.77
C PHE A 361 12.69 18.45 -13.31
N GLU A 362 11.67 18.46 -12.44
CA GLU A 362 11.82 18.91 -11.05
C GLU A 362 12.96 18.19 -10.30
N LYS A 363 13.59 18.91 -9.36
CA LYS A 363 14.51 18.28 -8.42
C LYS A 363 13.69 17.38 -7.48
N GLN A 364 13.98 16.09 -7.53
CA GLN A 364 13.38 15.14 -6.59
C GLN A 364 14.07 15.25 -5.23
N GLN A 365 13.26 15.18 -4.17
CA GLN A 365 13.78 15.04 -2.81
C GLN A 365 14.44 13.66 -2.67
N SER A 366 15.60 13.61 -2.01
CA SER A 366 16.24 12.32 -1.76
C SER A 366 15.42 11.50 -0.76
N GLN A 367 15.50 10.17 -0.85
CA GLN A 367 14.83 9.28 0.12
C GLN A 367 15.24 9.59 1.56
N LYS A 368 16.53 9.86 1.77
CA LYS A 368 17.08 10.23 3.07
C LYS A 368 16.44 11.51 3.62
N GLU A 369 16.32 12.56 2.80
CA GLU A 369 15.68 13.81 3.22
C GLU A 369 14.19 13.59 3.51
N ALA A 370 13.50 12.77 2.72
CA ALA A 370 12.10 12.44 2.96
C ALA A 370 11.91 11.72 4.29
N ILE A 371 12.74 10.69 4.58
CA ILE A 371 12.71 9.95 5.85
C ILE A 371 13.05 10.86 7.03
N ASN A 372 14.10 11.69 6.92
CA ASN A 372 14.49 12.61 7.98
C ASN A 372 13.41 13.67 8.27
N ALA A 373 12.54 13.96 7.31
CA ALA A 373 11.40 14.86 7.49
C ALA A 373 10.18 14.19 8.15
N LEU A 374 10.14 12.85 8.22
CA LEU A 374 9.03 12.14 8.85
C LEU A 374 9.05 12.36 10.38
N PRO A 375 7.90 12.69 10.98
CA PRO A 375 7.73 12.60 12.43
C PRO A 375 7.91 11.15 12.89
N LEU A 376 8.59 10.95 14.02
CA LEU A 376 8.73 9.63 14.64
C LEU A 376 7.39 9.15 15.21
N TYR A 377 6.68 10.04 15.90
CA TYR A 377 5.40 9.72 16.53
C TYR A 377 4.21 9.97 15.60
N PRO A 378 3.18 9.12 15.65
CA PRO A 378 1.96 9.32 14.90
C PRO A 378 1.15 10.53 15.40
N ASN A 379 0.27 11.02 14.53
CA ASN A 379 -0.68 12.09 14.81
C ASN A 379 -2.12 11.63 14.52
N GLU A 380 -3.10 12.49 14.83
CA GLU A 380 -4.52 12.24 14.63
C GLU A 380 -4.94 11.98 13.18
N GLN A 381 -4.14 12.37 12.20
CA GLN A 381 -4.47 12.14 10.79
C GLN A 381 -4.11 10.72 10.37
N ILE A 382 -2.92 10.25 10.77
CA ILE A 382 -2.41 8.92 10.40
C ILE A 382 -3.12 7.82 11.20
N MET A 383 -3.38 8.02 12.50
CA MET A 383 -3.98 7.00 13.37
C MET A 383 -5.33 6.50 12.87
N TRP A 384 -6.16 7.40 12.32
CA TRP A 384 -7.51 7.09 11.86
C TRP A 384 -7.64 6.99 10.33
N ASP A 385 -6.51 6.95 9.60
CA ASP A 385 -6.50 6.63 8.17
C ASP A 385 -6.51 5.11 7.98
N GLU A 386 -7.68 4.53 7.76
CA GLU A 386 -7.88 3.09 7.59
C GLU A 386 -7.18 2.50 6.36
N SER A 387 -6.70 3.34 5.43
CA SER A 387 -5.95 2.86 4.26
C SER A 387 -4.51 2.44 4.60
N VAL A 388 -3.97 2.96 5.71
CA VAL A 388 -2.60 2.70 6.20
C VAL A 388 -2.57 2.12 7.61
N VAL A 389 -3.56 2.41 8.45
CA VAL A 389 -3.73 1.85 9.80
C VAL A 389 -5.11 1.17 9.86
N PRO A 390 -5.22 -0.07 9.33
CA PRO A 390 -6.48 -0.80 9.31
C PRO A 390 -6.94 -1.19 10.72
N SER A 391 -8.25 -1.35 10.90
CA SER A 391 -8.79 -1.96 12.12
C SER A 391 -8.57 -3.48 12.16
N ILE A 392 -8.69 -4.10 13.34
CA ILE A 392 -8.65 -5.57 13.48
C ILE A 392 -9.71 -6.30 12.63
N ASN A 393 -10.80 -5.61 12.29
CA ASN A 393 -11.90 -6.16 11.50
C ASN A 393 -11.67 -6.04 9.99
N TYR A 394 -10.46 -5.70 9.56
CA TYR A 394 -10.12 -5.62 8.14
C TYR A 394 -10.30 -6.97 7.45
N SER A 395 -11.24 -7.05 6.50
CA SER A 395 -11.64 -8.30 5.86
C SER A 395 -10.62 -8.85 4.86
N GLY A 396 -9.66 -8.03 4.40
CA GLY A 396 -8.75 -8.39 3.32
C GLY A 396 -9.34 -8.25 1.92
N GLU A 397 -10.58 -7.77 1.78
CA GLU A 397 -11.22 -7.54 0.46
C GLU A 397 -10.65 -6.32 -0.27
N GLY A 398 -10.20 -5.31 0.47
CA GLY A 398 -9.56 -4.11 -0.06
C GLY A 398 -8.06 -4.30 -0.34
N CYS A 399 -7.44 -3.28 -0.91
CA CYS A 399 -5.98 -3.13 -0.86
C CYS A 399 -5.64 -2.03 0.13
N LEU A 400 -4.59 -2.24 0.93
CA LEU A 400 -4.03 -1.22 1.81
C LEU A 400 -2.81 -0.57 1.15
N ALA A 401 -2.56 0.70 1.51
CA ALA A 401 -1.38 1.44 1.08
C ALA A 401 -0.15 1.07 1.93
N LEU A 402 0.10 -0.24 2.05
CA LEU A 402 1.16 -0.80 2.88
C LEU A 402 2.28 -1.44 2.04
N PRO A 403 3.55 -1.25 2.43
CA PRO A 403 4.64 -2.02 1.85
C PRO A 403 4.45 -3.52 2.04
N LYS A 404 4.84 -4.32 1.05
CA LYS A 404 4.79 -5.79 1.14
C LYS A 404 6.19 -6.35 1.40
N LEU A 405 6.29 -7.22 2.40
CA LEU A 405 7.48 -8.05 2.63
C LEU A 405 7.34 -9.34 1.84
N ASN A 406 8.31 -9.62 0.98
CA ASN A 406 8.41 -10.85 0.20
C ASN A 406 9.89 -11.26 0.12
N LEU A 407 10.23 -12.20 -0.77
CA LEU A 407 11.58 -12.74 -0.88
C LEU A 407 12.60 -11.78 -1.50
N GLN A 408 12.16 -10.79 -2.28
CA GLN A 408 13.03 -9.90 -3.03
C GLN A 408 12.79 -8.43 -2.67
N PHE A 409 13.90 -7.71 -2.53
CA PHE A 409 13.96 -6.27 -2.30
C PHE A 409 14.93 -5.66 -3.31
N LEU A 410 14.71 -4.40 -3.67
CA LEU A 410 15.54 -3.72 -4.66
C LEU A 410 16.94 -3.41 -4.10
N THR A 411 17.01 -3.01 -2.84
CA THR A 411 18.27 -2.76 -2.10
C THR A 411 18.10 -3.05 -0.60
N LEU A 412 19.20 -2.99 0.16
CA LEU A 412 19.13 -2.99 1.62
C LEU A 412 18.30 -1.81 2.16
N HIS A 413 18.40 -0.64 1.53
CA HIS A 413 17.63 0.54 1.93
C HIS A 413 16.13 0.34 1.72
N ASP A 414 15.73 -0.26 0.59
CA ASP A 414 14.34 -0.68 0.34
C ASP A 414 13.82 -1.60 1.46
N TYR A 415 14.57 -2.66 1.75
CA TYR A 415 14.23 -3.60 2.82
C TYR A 415 14.04 -2.88 4.16
N LEU A 416 15.00 -2.04 4.57
CA LEU A 416 14.93 -1.30 5.82
C LEU A 416 13.76 -0.30 5.85
N LEU A 417 13.49 0.40 4.75
CA LEU A 417 12.40 1.37 4.66
C LEU A 417 11.03 0.69 4.76
N ARG A 418 10.84 -0.46 4.11
CA ARG A 418 9.59 -1.23 4.23
C ARG A 418 9.36 -1.71 5.66
N ASN A 419 10.39 -2.24 6.31
CA ASN A 419 10.31 -2.67 7.71
C ASN A 419 10.04 -1.49 8.64
N PHE A 420 10.75 -0.37 8.46
CA PHE A 420 10.54 0.86 9.23
C PHE A 420 9.10 1.35 9.12
N ASN A 421 8.55 1.42 7.90
CA ASN A 421 7.17 1.88 7.68
C ASN A 421 6.14 0.93 8.29
N LEU A 422 6.31 -0.39 8.13
CA LEU A 422 5.40 -1.38 8.69
C LEU A 422 5.43 -1.36 10.21
N PHE A 423 6.62 -1.33 10.82
CA PHE A 423 6.76 -1.23 12.27
C PHE A 423 6.11 0.05 12.80
N ARG A 424 6.38 1.20 12.16
CA ARG A 424 5.79 2.48 12.54
C ARG A 424 4.25 2.46 12.49
N LEU A 425 3.67 1.86 11.46
CA LEU A 425 2.20 1.80 11.28
C LEU A 425 1.55 0.78 12.22
N GLU A 426 2.23 -0.32 12.53
CA GLU A 426 1.76 -1.31 13.50
C GLU A 426 1.79 -0.74 14.92
N SER A 427 2.88 -0.09 15.34
CA SER A 427 2.90 0.61 16.64
C SER A 427 1.87 1.75 16.68
N THR A 428 1.57 2.40 15.55
CA THR A 428 0.49 3.40 15.47
C THR A 428 -0.88 2.79 15.76
N TYR A 429 -1.13 1.55 15.33
CA TYR A 429 -2.35 0.82 15.65
C TYR A 429 -2.45 0.54 17.16
N GLU A 430 -1.36 0.08 17.79
CA GLU A 430 -1.33 -0.17 19.24
C GLU A 430 -1.62 1.10 20.04
N ILE A 431 -0.94 2.22 19.71
CA ILE A 431 -1.15 3.52 20.35
C ILE A 431 -2.61 3.99 20.18
N ARG A 432 -3.21 3.76 19.01
CA ARG A 432 -4.62 4.09 18.77
C ARG A 432 -5.54 3.32 19.70
N GLU A 433 -5.31 2.02 19.89
CA GLU A 433 -6.13 1.18 20.77
C GLU A 433 -5.97 1.63 22.24
N ASP A 434 -4.74 1.93 22.69
CA ASP A 434 -4.48 2.47 24.03
C ASP A 434 -5.23 3.79 24.27
N ILE A 435 -5.25 4.70 23.28
CA ILE A 435 -6.01 5.95 23.36
C ILE A 435 -7.52 5.68 23.40
N GLN A 436 -8.01 4.75 22.57
CA GLN A 436 -9.43 4.38 22.53
C GLN A 436 -9.89 3.72 23.84
N GLU A 437 -9.02 2.99 24.52
CA GLU A 437 -9.29 2.43 25.84
C GLU A 437 -9.23 3.51 26.92
N ALA A 438 -8.18 4.33 26.95
CA ALA A 438 -7.93 5.26 28.04
C ALA A 438 -8.87 6.47 28.07
N VAL A 439 -9.19 7.07 26.92
CA VAL A 439 -9.92 8.35 26.85
C VAL A 439 -11.36 8.28 27.37
N PRO A 440 -12.18 7.25 27.06
CA PRO A 440 -13.54 7.14 27.61
C PRO A 440 -13.60 7.14 29.13
N HIS A 441 -12.58 6.63 29.81
CA HIS A 441 -12.51 6.59 31.27
C HIS A 441 -12.27 7.95 31.93
N LEU A 442 -11.77 8.94 31.19
CA LEU A 442 -11.56 10.29 31.71
C LEU A 442 -12.87 11.09 31.89
N LEU A 443 -13.96 10.66 31.23
CA LEU A 443 -15.27 11.29 31.28
C LEU A 443 -15.19 12.82 31.08
N ALA A 444 -14.62 13.23 29.95
CA ALA A 444 -14.48 14.63 29.57
C ALA A 444 -15.86 15.29 29.38
N TYR A 445 -16.02 16.52 29.90
CA TYR A 445 -17.21 17.34 29.74
C TYR A 445 -16.83 18.81 29.64
N ILE A 446 -17.73 19.65 29.11
CA ILE A 446 -17.55 21.10 29.12
C ILE A 446 -18.12 21.65 30.43
N ASN A 447 -17.31 22.42 31.17
CA ASN A 447 -17.73 23.06 32.41
C ASN A 447 -18.55 24.35 32.13
N ASN A 448 -19.00 25.02 33.20
CA ASN A 448 -19.79 26.26 33.08
C ASN A 448 -19.02 27.44 32.44
N GLU A 449 -17.69 27.36 32.41
CA GLU A 449 -16.79 28.37 31.84
C GLU A 449 -16.42 28.05 30.37
N ALA A 450 -17.09 27.05 29.77
CA ALA A 450 -16.85 26.55 28.42
C ALA A 450 -15.46 25.90 28.22
N GLU A 451 -14.81 25.47 29.29
CA GLU A 451 -13.54 24.74 29.28
C GLU A 451 -13.74 23.23 29.40
N THR A 452 -12.81 22.45 28.84
CA THR A 452 -12.82 20.99 29.02
C THR A 452 -12.39 20.65 30.45
N ALA A 453 -13.24 19.93 31.17
CA ALA A 453 -12.95 19.36 32.47
C ALA A 453 -13.14 17.84 32.46
N PHE A 454 -12.54 17.16 33.44
CA PHE A 454 -12.56 15.70 33.56
C PHE A 454 -13.12 15.28 34.91
N ARG A 455 -14.01 14.28 34.93
CA ARG A 455 -14.61 13.73 36.17
C ARG A 455 -14.21 12.28 36.44
N GLY A 456 -13.75 11.60 35.39
CA GLY A 456 -13.31 10.22 35.46
C GLY A 456 -11.83 10.09 35.78
N TRP A 457 -11.34 8.86 35.74
CA TRP A 457 -9.94 8.53 35.96
C TRP A 457 -9.57 7.39 35.03
N SER A 458 -8.33 7.41 34.53
CA SER A 458 -7.75 6.31 33.75
C SER A 458 -6.44 5.90 34.39
N ARG A 459 -6.12 4.60 34.34
CA ARG A 459 -4.80 4.11 34.77
C ARG A 459 -3.68 4.67 33.85
N MET A 460 -3.97 4.77 32.56
CA MET A 460 -3.02 5.08 31.48
C MET A 460 -3.06 6.54 31.03
N ALA A 461 -3.93 7.38 31.60
CA ALA A 461 -4.01 8.80 31.25
C ALA A 461 -4.28 9.66 32.48
N VAL A 462 -3.69 10.86 32.50
CA VAL A 462 -3.86 11.86 33.56
C VAL A 462 -4.15 13.23 32.94
N PRO A 463 -5.13 14.00 33.47
CA PRO A 463 -5.35 15.37 33.03
C PRO A 463 -4.14 16.27 33.31
N ILE A 464 -3.73 17.04 32.30
CA ILE A 464 -2.66 18.03 32.41
C ILE A 464 -3.22 19.27 33.09
N LYS A 465 -2.49 19.79 34.10
CA LYS A 465 -2.79 21.06 34.78
C LYS A 465 -2.19 22.24 34.03
N GLU A 466 -0.94 22.12 33.62
CA GLU A 466 -0.21 23.16 32.89
C GLU A 466 0.68 22.53 31.84
N PHE A 467 0.77 23.17 30.67
CA PHE A 467 1.66 22.81 29.58
C PHE A 467 2.34 24.06 29.06
N LYS A 468 3.68 24.05 29.04
CA LYS A 468 4.46 25.20 28.59
C LYS A 468 5.67 24.77 27.78
N ILE A 469 5.83 25.31 26.58
CA ILE A 469 7.06 25.14 25.80
C ILE A 469 8.15 26.01 26.45
N THR A 470 9.25 25.39 26.85
CA THR A 470 10.35 26.04 27.57
C THR A 470 11.49 26.45 26.64
N GLU A 471 11.85 25.60 25.68
CA GLU A 471 12.92 25.89 24.72
C GLU A 471 12.55 25.44 23.30
N VAL A 472 12.90 26.26 22.32
CA VAL A 472 12.88 25.90 20.89
C VAL A 472 14.24 26.23 20.31
N LYS A 473 15.04 25.21 20.04
CA LYS A 473 16.39 25.39 19.49
C LYS A 473 16.34 25.66 17.99
N GLN A 474 17.33 26.41 17.51
CA GLN A 474 17.47 26.68 16.09
C GLN A 474 17.66 25.38 15.28
N PRO A 475 17.12 25.30 14.04
CA PRO A 475 17.38 24.20 13.14
C PRO A 475 18.87 23.95 12.91
N ASN A 476 19.25 22.69 12.70
CA ASN A 476 20.59 22.36 12.24
C ASN A 476 20.81 22.89 10.81
N ILE A 477 22.06 23.10 10.43
CA ILE A 477 22.40 23.53 9.07
C ILE A 477 21.85 22.52 8.05
N GLY A 478 20.98 22.99 7.16
CA GLY A 478 20.35 22.18 6.12
C GLY A 478 18.99 21.58 6.50
N GLU A 479 18.57 21.70 7.75
CA GLU A 479 17.25 21.28 8.21
C GLU A 479 16.30 22.46 8.33
N VAL A 480 15.01 22.21 8.13
CA VAL A 480 13.94 23.22 8.29
C VAL A 480 13.28 23.11 9.67
N LYS A 481 13.33 21.91 10.27
CA LYS A 481 12.77 21.62 11.59
C LYS A 481 13.70 22.09 12.72
N PRO A 482 13.18 22.52 13.88
CA PRO A 482 14.01 22.82 15.03
C PRO A 482 14.83 21.59 15.45
N SER A 483 16.04 21.82 15.97
CA SER A 483 16.92 20.73 16.43
C SER A 483 16.43 20.09 17.73
N SER A 484 15.68 20.83 18.54
CA SER A 484 15.06 20.34 19.78
C SER A 484 13.92 21.28 20.18
N VAL A 485 12.86 20.70 20.74
CA VAL A 485 11.76 21.41 21.39
C VAL A 485 11.53 20.75 22.73
N THR A 486 11.60 21.51 23.81
CA THR A 486 11.34 21.03 25.17
C THR A 486 10.12 21.73 25.75
N ALA A 487 9.37 20.99 26.56
CA ALA A 487 8.18 21.50 27.23
C ALA A 487 8.10 20.95 28.64
N GLU A 488 7.52 21.74 29.52
CA GLU A 488 7.19 21.38 30.89
C GLU A 488 5.71 21.00 30.95
N VAL A 489 5.43 19.85 31.57
CA VAL A 489 4.09 19.29 31.71
C VAL A 489 3.83 19.04 33.19
N THR A 490 2.90 19.80 33.75
CA THR A 490 2.50 19.66 35.15
C THR A 490 1.20 18.89 35.22
N PHE A 491 1.15 17.83 36.02
CA PHE A 491 -0.04 17.02 36.25
C PHE A 491 -0.13 16.63 37.73
N SER A 492 -1.24 16.01 38.14
CA SER A 492 -1.46 15.62 39.54
C SER A 492 -2.08 14.25 39.63
N ILE A 493 -1.35 13.34 40.30
CA ILE A 493 -1.78 11.97 40.58
C ILE A 493 -2.26 11.79 42.02
N SER A 494 -2.40 12.86 42.80
CA SER A 494 -2.78 12.79 44.22
C SER A 494 -4.13 12.10 44.46
N SER A 495 -5.06 12.19 43.51
CA SER A 495 -6.37 11.54 43.56
C SER A 495 -6.34 10.05 43.20
N TYR A 496 -5.20 9.53 42.72
CA TYR A 496 -5.09 8.14 42.24
C TYR A 496 -4.75 7.18 43.38
N LYS A 497 -5.16 5.91 43.21
CA LYS A 497 -4.83 4.83 44.17
C LYS A 497 -3.31 4.67 44.29
N ALA A 498 -2.82 4.23 45.45
CA ALA A 498 -1.39 4.09 45.75
C ALA A 498 -0.63 3.25 44.70
N GLN A 499 -1.24 2.16 44.21
CA GLN A 499 -0.65 1.34 43.15
C GLN A 499 -0.45 2.12 41.85
N ILE A 500 -1.47 2.85 41.39
CA ILE A 500 -1.41 3.63 40.14
C ILE A 500 -0.42 4.79 40.30
N ARG A 501 -0.39 5.44 41.48
CA ARG A 501 0.62 6.46 41.77
C ARG A 501 2.04 5.91 41.67
N SER A 502 2.27 4.69 42.17
CA SER A 502 3.57 4.03 42.05
C SER A 502 3.95 3.73 40.60
N GLU A 503 2.98 3.45 39.72
CA GLU A 503 3.23 3.23 38.29
C GLU A 503 3.63 4.53 37.58
N TRP A 504 2.90 5.62 37.83
CA TRP A 504 3.26 6.94 37.27
C TRP A 504 4.58 7.48 37.83
N ASN A 505 4.88 7.22 39.10
CA ASN A 505 6.19 7.56 39.69
C ASN A 505 7.34 6.67 39.19
N ALA A 506 7.04 5.56 38.51
CA ALA A 506 8.04 4.67 37.95
C ALA A 506 8.46 5.06 36.52
N LEU A 507 7.87 6.12 35.95
CA LEU A 507 8.28 6.71 34.69
C LEU A 507 9.75 7.17 34.77
N LYS A 508 10.48 7.06 33.66
CA LYS A 508 11.92 7.35 33.59
C LYS A 508 12.27 8.15 32.34
N GLU A 509 13.50 8.64 32.32
CA GLU A 509 14.12 9.17 31.11
C GLU A 509 13.95 8.19 29.94
N HIS A 510 13.63 8.74 28.77
CA HIS A 510 13.35 8.04 27.52
C HIS A 510 12.00 7.31 27.44
N ASP A 511 11.18 7.30 28.50
CA ASP A 511 9.80 6.83 28.37
C ASP A 511 9.00 7.75 27.46
N VAL A 512 8.14 7.17 26.62
CA VAL A 512 7.32 7.90 25.65
C VAL A 512 5.92 8.13 26.20
N LEU A 513 5.46 9.37 26.13
CA LEU A 513 4.08 9.77 26.49
C LEU A 513 3.38 10.38 25.28
N PHE A 514 2.05 10.36 25.30
CA PHE A 514 1.22 11.03 24.28
C PHE A 514 0.39 12.15 24.91
N LEU A 515 0.58 13.36 24.37
CA LEU A 515 -0.17 14.55 24.70
C LEU A 515 -1.44 14.59 23.83
N LEU A 516 -2.60 14.61 24.50
CA LEU A 516 -3.91 14.56 23.86
C LEU A 516 -4.65 15.87 24.10
N SER A 517 -5.20 16.45 23.03
CA SER A 517 -6.13 17.58 23.11
C SER A 517 -7.56 17.07 22.96
N ILE A 518 -8.34 17.11 24.05
CA ILE A 518 -9.72 16.63 24.08
C ILE A 518 -10.67 17.82 24.25
N ARG A 519 -11.66 17.90 23.37
CA ARG A 519 -12.78 18.84 23.42
C ARG A 519 -14.07 18.09 23.11
N PRO A 520 -14.85 17.70 24.13
CA PRO A 520 -16.11 17.00 23.94
C PRO A 520 -17.12 17.88 23.18
N SER A 521 -18.00 17.25 22.41
CA SER A 521 -19.05 17.95 21.66
C SER A 521 -20.08 18.57 22.61
N PHE A 522 -20.54 19.78 22.29
CA PHE A 522 -21.46 20.57 23.12
C PHE A 522 -22.88 19.98 23.17
N GLU A 523 -23.29 19.27 22.12
CA GLU A 523 -24.61 18.65 22.02
C GLU A 523 -24.48 17.12 22.04
N PRO A 524 -25.38 16.41 22.76
CA PRO A 524 -25.49 14.97 22.62
C PRO A 524 -25.88 14.68 21.16
N LEU A 525 -25.01 13.96 20.45
CA LEU A 525 -25.29 13.50 19.09
C LEU A 525 -26.64 12.76 19.10
N SER A 526 -27.52 13.08 18.14
CA SER A 526 -28.72 12.27 17.94
C SER A 526 -28.33 10.81 17.69
N ALA A 527 -29.24 9.85 17.89
CA ALA A 527 -28.94 8.43 17.68
C ALA A 527 -28.41 8.13 16.25
N GLU A 528 -28.86 8.90 15.25
CA GLU A 528 -28.36 8.80 13.87
C GLU A 528 -26.97 9.41 13.69
N GLU A 529 -26.68 10.54 14.34
CA GLU A 529 -25.36 11.19 14.29
C GLU A 529 -24.31 10.40 15.07
N ALA A 530 -24.68 9.82 16.21
CA ALA A 530 -23.83 8.96 17.01
C ALA A 530 -23.41 7.70 16.22
N GLY A 531 -24.34 7.14 15.42
CA GLY A 531 -24.06 6.00 14.55
C GLY A 531 -23.12 6.33 13.38
N LYS A 532 -23.07 7.59 12.94
CA LYS A 532 -22.21 8.06 11.83
C LYS A 532 -20.92 8.75 12.29
N ALA A 533 -20.81 9.12 13.56
CA ALA A 533 -19.65 9.80 14.10
C ALA A 533 -18.41 8.92 14.01
N THR A 534 -17.31 9.51 13.55
CA THR A 534 -15.98 8.88 13.58
C THR A 534 -15.50 8.68 15.02
N VAL A 535 -14.57 7.76 15.23
CA VAL A 535 -14.01 7.49 16.56
C VAL A 535 -13.43 8.76 17.22
N PRO A 536 -12.61 9.59 16.54
CA PRO A 536 -12.12 10.84 17.14
C PRO A 536 -13.23 11.79 17.57
N GLN A 537 -14.31 11.89 16.78
CA GLN A 537 -15.45 12.73 17.12
C GLN A 537 -16.17 12.24 18.38
N ARG A 538 -16.35 10.92 18.53
CA ARG A 538 -16.95 10.34 19.75
C ARG A 538 -16.09 10.56 20.99
N LEU A 539 -14.77 10.51 20.82
CA LEU A 539 -13.81 10.77 21.90
C LEU A 539 -13.63 12.26 22.18
N GLY A 540 -14.14 13.15 21.32
CA GLY A 540 -13.81 14.58 21.36
C GLY A 540 -12.32 14.86 21.10
N LEU A 541 -11.59 13.94 20.50
CA LEU A 541 -10.15 14.04 20.32
C LEU A 541 -9.81 14.95 19.13
N GLN A 542 -8.97 15.96 19.37
CA GLN A 542 -8.58 16.95 18.36
C GLN A 542 -7.14 16.77 17.86
N TYR A 543 -6.19 16.54 18.77
CA TYR A 543 -4.78 16.45 18.44
C TYR A 543 -4.09 15.38 19.27
N VAL A 544 -3.12 14.70 18.65
CA VAL A 544 -2.26 13.71 19.30
C VAL A 544 -0.80 14.02 19.01
N ARG A 545 0.04 14.19 20.03
CA ARG A 545 1.49 14.43 19.87
C ARG A 545 2.26 13.53 20.82
N GLY A 546 3.24 12.78 20.31
CA GLY A 546 4.18 12.04 21.15
C GLY A 546 5.27 12.96 21.72
N CYS A 547 5.71 12.66 22.94
CA CYS A 547 6.86 13.27 23.58
C CYS A 547 7.68 12.22 24.34
N GLU A 548 8.93 12.54 24.63
CA GLU A 548 9.85 11.69 25.37
C GLU A 548 10.24 12.38 26.68
N ILE A 549 10.24 11.63 27.79
CA ILE A 549 10.59 12.16 29.10
C ILE A 549 12.10 12.42 29.16
N ILE A 550 12.47 13.66 29.46
CA ILE A 550 13.87 14.06 29.70
C ILE A 550 14.21 13.93 31.19
N GLU A 551 13.31 14.42 32.04
CA GLU A 551 13.47 14.41 33.49
C GLU A 551 12.08 14.46 34.13
N ILE A 552 11.97 13.94 35.35
CA ILE A 552 10.79 14.08 36.20
C ILE A 552 11.21 14.88 37.41
N ARG A 553 10.41 15.85 37.82
CA ARG A 553 10.67 16.66 39.00
C ARG A 553 9.53 16.54 39.99
N ASP A 554 9.85 16.48 41.27
CA ASP A 554 8.86 16.56 42.34
C ASP A 554 8.44 18.02 42.62
N GLU A 555 7.52 18.22 43.58
CA GLU A 555 7.04 19.55 43.99
C GLU A 555 8.15 20.44 44.57
N GLU A 556 9.33 19.88 44.88
CA GLU A 556 10.52 20.59 45.37
C GLU A 556 11.58 20.80 44.27
N GLU A 557 11.24 20.56 43.00
CA GLU A 557 12.13 20.62 41.83
C GLU A 557 13.33 19.64 41.87
N HIS A 558 13.30 18.61 42.70
CA HIS A 558 14.33 17.57 42.71
C HIS A 558 14.06 16.53 41.62
N SER A 559 15.14 16.10 40.95
CA SER A 559 15.14 15.05 39.92
C SER A 559 15.04 13.64 40.49
#